data_AF-A0A2E0SA38-F1
#
_entry.id   AF-A0A2E0SA38-F1
#
_cell.length_a   1.000
_cell.length_b   1.000
_cell.length_c   1.000
_cell.angle_alpha   90.00
_cell.angle_beta   90.00
_cell.angle_gamma   90.00
#
_symmetry.space_group_name_H-M   'P 1'
#
loop_
_entity.id
_entity.type
_entity.pdbx_description
1 polymer ?
#
loop_
_entity_poly.entity_id
_entity_poly.type
_entity_poly.pdbx_seq_one_letter_code
_entity_poly.pdbx_strand_id
1 'polypeptide(L)'
;MLRSLSPSEVNDLLQIIDTHFNKFGALNINPDFLTPHEKILLQDAGVDLSAYTPTVENAFRYGMLSVALGTERAKNMSEYELKRYIKAKKFLPMDAREKEVLRSLEHQAYHEIKGLGLRIKQDINRAIIEQDVIKREKYEGVIKNSAKETIINRESVKDMTRRIGEQTGDWARDLDRISDYILHEAHDTGRAMEVKKMYGKKAKVYKHVFNQACAQCVKLYLTNGQGSEPRIYTVDELMRNGSNIGRKTKDWKPVIGATHPWCRCELEYIPEGYEWNEKKNSYEIKATKEIEDIRKLIKFKKG
;
A
#
# COMPACT_ATOMS: atom_id res chain seq x y z
N MET A 1 -15.51 11.75 2.59
CA MET A 1 -14.19 11.10 2.41
C MET A 1 -13.92 10.95 0.93
N LEU A 2 -12.77 11.41 0.42
CA LEU A 2 -12.36 11.17 -0.97
C LEU A 2 -11.80 9.75 -1.09
N ARG A 3 -12.50 8.90 -1.85
CA ARG A 3 -12.10 7.55 -2.23
C ARG A 3 -10.78 7.60 -3.00
N SER A 4 -9.81 6.74 -2.67
CA SER A 4 -8.60 6.57 -3.48
C SER A 4 -8.97 5.93 -4.83
N LEU A 5 -8.34 6.39 -5.91
CA LEU A 5 -8.53 5.82 -7.24
C LEU A 5 -7.90 4.41 -7.28
N SER A 6 -8.62 3.46 -7.87
CA SER A 6 -8.08 2.14 -8.20
C SER A 6 -7.09 2.21 -9.37
N PRO A 7 -6.21 1.20 -9.56
CA PRO A 7 -5.27 1.18 -10.68
C PRO A 7 -5.93 1.33 -12.06
N SER A 8 -7.14 0.79 -12.25
CA SER A 8 -7.91 0.98 -13.48
C SER A 8 -8.40 2.42 -13.64
N GLU A 9 -8.93 3.04 -12.58
CA GLU A 9 -9.38 4.43 -12.60
C GLU A 9 -8.22 5.41 -12.87
N VAL A 10 -7.01 5.10 -12.38
CA VAL A 10 -5.80 5.87 -12.73
C VAL A 10 -5.46 5.69 -14.20
N ASN A 11 -5.48 4.46 -14.72
CA ASN A 11 -5.20 4.20 -16.13
C ASN A 11 -6.20 4.89 -17.06
N ASP A 12 -7.49 4.89 -16.72
CA ASP A 12 -8.53 5.58 -17.47
C ASP A 12 -8.27 7.09 -17.51
N LEU A 13 -7.86 7.68 -16.39
CA LEU A 13 -7.55 9.10 -16.29
C LEU A 13 -6.30 9.48 -17.12
N LEU A 14 -5.28 8.63 -17.13
CA LEU A 14 -4.11 8.79 -18.00
C LEU A 14 -4.47 8.66 -19.48
N GLN A 15 -5.38 7.75 -19.83
CA GLN A 15 -5.88 7.56 -21.20
C GLN A 15 -6.72 8.74 -21.68
N ILE A 16 -7.52 9.35 -20.81
CA ILE A 16 -8.26 10.60 -21.10
C ILE A 16 -7.28 11.73 -21.42
N ILE A 17 -6.20 11.87 -20.64
CA ILE A 17 -5.15 12.86 -20.87
C ILE A 17 -4.49 12.62 -22.24
N ASP A 18 -4.10 11.37 -22.54
CA ASP A 18 -3.51 11.03 -23.83
C ASP A 18 -4.44 11.34 -24.99
N THR A 19 -5.72 10.99 -24.88
CA THR A 19 -6.74 11.29 -25.88
C THR A 19 -6.90 12.81 -26.09
N HIS A 20 -6.90 13.59 -25.00
CA HIS A 20 -6.99 15.04 -25.06
C HIS A 20 -5.78 15.68 -25.76
N PHE A 21 -4.55 15.29 -25.38
CA PHE A 21 -3.33 15.82 -25.98
C PHE A 21 -3.14 15.35 -27.44
N ASN A 22 -3.56 14.12 -27.77
CA ASN A 22 -3.60 13.63 -29.15
C ASN A 22 -4.56 14.45 -30.01
N LYS A 23 -5.75 14.74 -29.48
CA LYS A 23 -6.75 15.58 -30.17
C LYS A 23 -6.24 17.01 -30.32
N PHE A 24 -5.63 17.58 -29.29
CA PHE A 24 -5.03 18.91 -29.34
C PHE A 24 -3.88 18.99 -30.37
N GLY A 25 -3.03 17.95 -30.45
CA GLY A 25 -2.01 17.81 -31.48
C GLY A 25 -2.62 17.74 -32.88
N ALA A 26 -3.62 16.88 -33.09
CA ALA A 26 -4.32 16.72 -34.36
C ALA A 26 -5.01 18.02 -34.85
N LEU A 27 -5.47 18.85 -33.91
CA LEU A 27 -6.12 20.14 -34.20
C LEU A 27 -5.14 21.23 -34.63
N ASN A 28 -3.90 21.16 -34.17
CA ASN A 28 -2.93 22.26 -34.32
C ASN A 28 -1.75 21.92 -35.24
N ILE A 29 -1.51 20.64 -35.49
CA ILE A 29 -0.37 20.09 -36.23
C ILE A 29 -0.88 19.11 -37.30
N ASN A 30 -0.13 18.94 -38.38
CA ASN A 30 -0.44 17.94 -39.40
C ASN A 30 -0.62 16.52 -38.79
N PRO A 31 -1.77 15.84 -39.02
CA PRO A 31 -2.03 14.48 -38.55
C PRO A 31 -1.01 13.42 -38.98
N ASP A 32 -0.15 13.69 -39.96
CA ASP A 32 0.94 12.80 -40.37
C ASP A 32 2.01 12.60 -39.29
N PHE A 33 2.10 13.50 -38.32
CA PHE A 33 3.01 13.36 -37.17
C PHE A 33 2.47 12.45 -36.06
N LEU A 34 1.20 12.05 -36.14
CA LEU A 34 0.63 11.07 -35.22
C LEU A 34 1.09 9.66 -35.61
N THR A 35 1.45 8.87 -34.60
CA THR A 35 1.73 7.44 -34.76
C THR A 35 0.46 6.67 -35.19
N PRO A 36 0.59 5.50 -35.82
CA PRO A 36 -0.55 4.67 -36.19
C PRO A 36 -1.48 4.34 -35.00
N HIS A 37 -0.90 4.08 -33.83
CA HIS A 37 -1.64 3.81 -32.60
C HIS A 37 -2.47 5.02 -32.13
N GLU A 38 -1.92 6.24 -32.22
CA GLU A 38 -2.64 7.45 -31.83
C GLU A 38 -3.77 7.78 -32.79
N LYS A 39 -3.60 7.49 -34.08
CA LYS A 39 -4.68 7.61 -35.07
C LYS A 39 -5.85 6.67 -34.73
N ILE A 40 -5.55 5.42 -34.38
CA ILE A 40 -6.55 4.43 -33.95
C ILE A 40 -7.28 4.91 -32.68
N LEU A 41 -6.54 5.35 -31.65
CA LEU A 41 -7.12 5.88 -30.41
C LEU A 41 -8.09 7.04 -30.65
N LEU A 42 -7.74 7.96 -31.56
CA LEU A 42 -8.60 9.08 -31.92
C LEU A 42 -9.83 8.64 -32.71
N GLN A 43 -9.67 7.71 -33.65
CA GLN A 43 -10.78 7.15 -34.42
C GLN A 43 -11.78 6.40 -33.53
N ASP A 44 -11.28 5.59 -32.59
CA ASP A 44 -12.10 4.87 -31.61
C ASP A 44 -12.84 5.84 -30.66
N ALA A 45 -12.24 7.02 -30.40
CA ALA A 45 -12.87 8.12 -29.68
C ALA A 45 -13.83 8.98 -30.54
N GLY A 46 -14.10 8.58 -31.79
CA GLY A 46 -15.03 9.26 -32.70
C GLY A 46 -14.47 10.54 -33.33
N VAL A 47 -13.15 10.72 -33.39
CA VAL A 47 -12.48 11.90 -33.94
C VAL A 47 -12.19 11.72 -35.44
N ASP A 48 -12.81 12.54 -36.29
CA ASP A 48 -12.53 12.58 -37.73
C ASP A 48 -11.28 13.42 -38.04
N LEU A 49 -10.17 12.73 -38.31
CA LEU A 49 -8.88 13.36 -38.60
C LEU A 49 -8.87 14.17 -39.92
N SER A 50 -9.80 13.91 -40.84
CA SER A 50 -9.85 14.56 -42.16
C SER A 50 -10.47 15.96 -42.12
N ALA A 51 -11.19 16.28 -41.05
CA ALA A 51 -11.86 17.57 -40.86
C ALA A 51 -10.93 18.70 -40.36
N TYR A 52 -9.67 18.39 -40.03
CA TYR A 52 -8.76 19.33 -39.37
C TYR A 52 -7.83 20.05 -40.35
N THR A 53 -7.69 21.36 -40.16
CA THR A 53 -6.75 22.20 -40.93
C THR A 53 -5.59 22.60 -40.01
N PRO A 54 -4.33 22.25 -40.30
CA PRO A 54 -3.24 22.48 -39.35
C PRO A 54 -2.99 23.96 -39.07
N THR A 55 -3.07 24.37 -37.81
CA THR A 55 -2.84 25.75 -37.35
C THR A 55 -1.42 26.23 -37.65
N VAL A 56 -0.41 25.36 -37.48
CA VAL A 56 1.01 25.68 -37.77
C VAL A 56 1.22 25.96 -39.26
N GLU A 57 0.67 25.13 -40.15
CA GLU A 57 0.73 25.36 -41.60
C GLU A 57 0.02 26.67 -41.98
N ASN A 58 -1.17 26.92 -41.42
CA ASN A 58 -1.90 28.16 -41.67
C ASN A 58 -1.12 29.41 -41.22
N ALA A 59 -0.48 29.36 -40.05
CA ALA A 59 0.34 30.45 -39.54
C ALA A 59 1.59 30.67 -40.42
N PHE A 60 2.24 29.59 -40.86
CA PHE A 60 3.38 29.64 -41.76
C PHE A 60 3.01 30.28 -43.11
N ARG A 61 1.92 29.81 -43.72
CA ARG A 61 1.37 30.37 -44.97
C ARG A 61 0.93 31.81 -44.82
N TYR A 62 0.36 32.18 -43.68
CA TYR A 62 0.00 33.56 -43.38
C TYR A 62 1.25 34.45 -43.30
N GLY A 63 2.34 33.97 -42.68
CA GLY A 63 3.63 34.66 -42.68
C GLY A 63 4.13 34.94 -44.09
N MET A 64 4.17 33.93 -44.96
CA MET A 64 4.54 34.09 -46.37
C MET A 64 3.63 35.09 -47.11
N LEU A 65 2.31 34.99 -46.88
CA LEU A 65 1.31 35.85 -47.52
C LEU A 65 1.43 37.31 -47.05
N SER A 66 1.72 37.54 -45.77
CA SER A 66 1.86 38.88 -45.18
C SER A 66 3.02 39.66 -45.80
N VAL A 67 4.08 38.95 -46.19
CA VAL A 67 5.23 39.53 -46.91
C VAL A 67 4.86 39.80 -48.38
N ALA A 68 4.17 38.86 -49.05
CA ALA A 68 3.80 39.00 -50.45
C ALA A 68 2.74 40.10 -50.72
N LEU A 69 1.84 40.36 -49.76
CA LEU A 69 0.77 41.37 -49.88
C LEU A 69 1.18 42.78 -49.39
N GLY A 70 2.31 42.89 -48.71
CA GLY A 70 2.70 44.10 -47.97
C GLY A 70 1.95 44.23 -46.63
N THR A 71 2.64 44.77 -45.62
CA THR A 71 2.20 44.82 -44.21
C THR A 71 0.86 45.55 -43.99
N GLU A 72 0.53 46.54 -44.81
CA GLU A 72 -0.74 47.30 -44.75
C GLU A 72 -1.97 46.45 -45.14
N ARG A 73 -1.86 45.63 -46.18
CA ARG A 73 -2.98 44.82 -46.69
C ARG A 73 -3.20 43.57 -45.85
N ALA A 74 -2.14 42.98 -45.31
CA ALA A 74 -2.25 41.80 -44.45
C ALA A 74 -2.89 42.13 -43.09
N LYS A 75 -2.60 43.32 -42.52
CA LYS A 75 -3.16 43.78 -41.24
C LYS A 75 -4.68 43.97 -41.24
N ASN A 76 -5.26 44.30 -42.39
CA ASN A 76 -6.70 44.62 -42.53
C ASN A 76 -7.54 43.42 -43.01
N MET A 77 -6.94 42.23 -43.15
CA MET A 77 -7.64 41.02 -43.60
C MET A 77 -8.31 40.31 -42.43
N SER A 78 -9.59 39.96 -42.56
CA SER A 78 -10.30 39.16 -41.55
C SER A 78 -9.86 37.70 -41.57
N GLU A 79 -10.00 36.99 -40.44
CA GLU A 79 -9.70 35.55 -40.34
C GLU A 79 -10.52 34.72 -41.35
N TYR A 80 -11.76 35.14 -41.65
CA TYR A 80 -12.60 34.52 -42.68
C TYR A 80 -12.04 34.73 -44.09
N GLU A 81 -11.61 35.94 -44.42
CA GLU A 81 -10.97 36.24 -45.71
C GLU A 81 -9.67 35.47 -45.88
N LEU A 82 -8.86 35.39 -44.82
CA LEU A 82 -7.63 34.59 -44.80
C LEU A 82 -7.91 33.10 -45.03
N LYS A 83 -8.86 32.50 -44.29
CA LYS A 83 -9.25 31.09 -44.48
C LYS A 83 -9.80 30.84 -45.88
N ARG A 84 -10.62 31.75 -46.41
CA ARG A 84 -11.13 31.68 -47.78
C ARG A 84 -10.01 31.77 -48.82
N TYR A 85 -9.01 32.62 -48.57
CA TYR A 85 -7.85 32.80 -49.43
C TYR A 85 -6.93 31.58 -49.44
N ILE A 86 -6.65 31.00 -48.27
CA ILE A 86 -5.89 29.74 -48.11
C ILE A 86 -6.63 28.57 -48.78
N LYS A 87 -7.95 28.44 -48.53
CA LYS A 87 -8.78 27.35 -49.06
C LYS A 87 -8.97 27.39 -50.58
N ALA A 88 -8.83 28.57 -51.20
CA ALA A 88 -8.92 28.74 -52.65
C ALA A 88 -7.73 28.14 -53.43
N LYS A 89 -6.71 27.57 -52.76
CA LYS A 89 -5.54 26.88 -53.37
C LYS A 89 -4.76 27.68 -54.45
N LYS A 90 -4.98 29.00 -54.57
CA LYS A 90 -4.23 29.90 -55.46
C LYS A 90 -2.87 30.32 -54.86
N PHE A 91 -2.09 29.37 -54.36
CA PHE A 91 -0.78 29.67 -53.75
C PHE A 91 0.36 29.56 -54.76
N LEU A 92 1.42 30.34 -54.53
CA LEU A 92 2.78 30.03 -54.99
C LEU A 92 3.16 28.65 -54.42
N PRO A 93 3.57 27.68 -55.24
CA PRO A 93 3.97 26.36 -54.73
C PRO A 93 5.12 26.52 -53.73
N MET A 94 4.96 25.97 -52.52
CA MET A 94 6.06 25.93 -51.54
C MET A 94 7.23 25.16 -52.13
N ASP A 95 8.43 25.72 -52.02
CA ASP A 95 9.64 25.03 -52.46
C ASP A 95 10.03 23.90 -51.46
N ALA A 96 11.05 23.12 -51.82
CA ALA A 96 11.49 22.00 -50.99
C ALA A 96 12.00 22.45 -49.61
N ARG A 97 12.58 23.65 -49.52
CA ARG A 97 13.16 24.18 -48.28
C ARG A 97 12.07 24.68 -47.34
N GLU A 98 11.06 25.38 -47.85
CA GLU A 98 9.91 25.85 -47.09
C GLU A 98 9.11 24.67 -46.49
N LYS A 99 8.95 23.59 -47.26
CA LYS A 99 8.32 22.35 -46.76
C LYS A 99 9.10 21.72 -45.62
N GLU A 100 10.43 21.70 -45.69
CA GLU A 100 11.26 21.13 -44.63
C GLU A 100 11.23 21.99 -43.35
N VAL A 101 11.23 23.32 -43.50
CA VAL A 101 11.08 24.25 -42.37
C VAL A 101 9.72 24.05 -41.68
N LEU A 102 8.63 23.98 -42.46
CA LEU A 102 7.30 23.71 -41.91
C LEU A 102 7.28 22.36 -41.18
N ARG A 103 7.85 21.32 -41.78
CA ARG A 103 7.94 19.97 -41.17
C ARG A 103 8.70 20.00 -39.84
N SER A 104 9.78 20.77 -39.75
CA SER A 104 10.53 20.94 -38.49
C SER A 104 9.73 21.66 -37.41
N LEU A 105 8.96 22.69 -37.77
CA LEU A 105 8.10 23.43 -36.83
C LEU A 105 6.96 22.55 -36.31
N GLU A 106 6.34 21.78 -37.19
CA GLU A 106 5.30 20.81 -36.83
C GLU A 106 5.84 19.71 -35.91
N HIS A 107 7.05 19.21 -36.18
CA HIS A 107 7.73 18.26 -35.31
C HIS A 107 8.05 18.85 -33.92
N GLN A 108 8.54 20.09 -33.87
CA GLN A 108 8.80 20.77 -32.59
C GLN A 108 7.52 20.96 -31.78
N ALA A 109 6.47 21.50 -32.41
CA ALA A 109 5.17 21.69 -31.75
C ALA A 109 4.61 20.37 -31.21
N TYR A 110 4.81 19.27 -31.95
CA TYR A 110 4.37 17.94 -31.53
C TYR A 110 5.09 17.51 -30.24
N HIS A 111 6.42 17.63 -30.20
CA HIS A 111 7.19 17.28 -29.01
C HIS A 111 6.87 18.15 -27.80
N GLU A 112 6.60 19.44 -27.99
CA GLU A 112 6.22 20.34 -26.89
C GLU A 112 4.86 19.97 -26.28
N ILE A 113 3.85 19.70 -27.12
CA ILE A 113 2.51 19.25 -26.70
C ILE A 113 2.61 17.92 -25.96
N LYS A 114 3.40 16.97 -26.49
CA LYS A 114 3.64 15.67 -25.85
C LYS A 114 4.38 15.81 -24.52
N GLY A 115 5.41 16.64 -24.47
CA GLY A 115 6.16 16.93 -23.26
C GLY A 115 5.26 17.49 -22.15
N LEU A 116 4.28 18.34 -22.50
CA LEU A 116 3.30 18.85 -21.55
C LEU A 116 2.39 17.74 -21.00
N GLY A 117 1.86 16.88 -21.88
CA GLY A 117 1.06 15.73 -21.47
C GLY A 117 1.83 14.78 -20.54
N LEU A 118 3.11 14.51 -20.83
CA LEU A 118 3.96 13.69 -19.97
C LEU A 118 4.17 14.30 -18.58
N ARG A 119 4.42 15.61 -18.48
CA ARG A 119 4.57 16.30 -17.18
C ARG A 119 3.30 16.21 -16.34
N ILE A 120 2.14 16.48 -16.93
CA ILE A 120 0.85 16.38 -16.23
C ILE A 120 0.62 14.95 -15.72
N LYS A 121 0.92 13.93 -16.53
CA LYS A 121 0.83 12.52 -16.10
C LYS A 121 1.78 12.21 -14.94
N GLN A 122 2.99 12.74 -14.94
CA GLN A 122 3.95 12.57 -13.85
C GLN A 122 3.48 13.23 -12.55
N ASP A 123 2.91 14.43 -12.63
CA ASP A 123 2.41 15.17 -11.47
C ASP A 123 1.20 14.48 -10.83
N ILE A 124 0.27 13.96 -11.64
CA ILE A 124 -0.88 13.18 -11.15
C ILE A 124 -0.41 11.90 -10.46
N ASN A 125 0.50 11.15 -11.07
CA ASN A 125 1.05 9.93 -10.46
C ASN A 125 1.72 10.22 -9.11
N ARG A 126 2.49 11.31 -9.03
CA ARG A 126 3.15 11.73 -7.79
C ARG A 126 2.13 12.07 -6.70
N ALA A 127 1.11 12.86 -7.03
CA ALA A 127 0.06 13.25 -6.08
C ALA A 127 -0.71 12.02 -5.53
N ILE A 128 -0.94 11.00 -6.37
CA ILE A 128 -1.57 9.75 -5.94
C ILE A 128 -0.67 8.99 -4.95
N ILE A 129 0.62 8.83 -5.29
CA ILE A 129 1.60 8.14 -4.43
C ILE A 129 1.73 8.86 -3.07
N GLU A 130 1.85 10.18 -3.08
CA GLU A 130 1.95 10.99 -1.85
C GLU A 130 0.71 10.85 -0.97
N GLN A 131 -0.49 10.85 -1.57
CA GLN A 131 -1.74 10.63 -0.83
C GLN A 131 -1.82 9.25 -0.19
N ASP A 132 -1.38 8.19 -0.88
CA ASP A 132 -1.38 6.84 -0.33
C ASP A 132 -0.37 6.69 0.83
N VAL A 133 0.80 7.32 0.74
CA VAL A 133 1.77 7.37 1.83
C VAL A 133 1.18 8.10 3.05
N ILE A 134 0.61 9.29 2.85
CA ILE A 134 -0.01 10.08 3.94
C ILE A 134 -1.16 9.30 4.59
N LYS A 135 -2.01 8.65 3.78
CA LYS A 135 -3.10 7.80 4.30
C LYS A 135 -2.56 6.65 5.14
N ARG A 136 -1.50 5.98 4.69
CA ARG A 136 -0.86 4.89 5.43
C ARG A 136 -0.28 5.35 6.77
N GLU A 137 0.49 6.44 6.77
CA GLU A 137 1.08 6.98 8.00
C GLU A 137 -0.01 7.39 9.01
N LYS A 138 -1.07 8.04 8.54
CA LYS A 138 -2.23 8.37 9.38
C LYS A 138 -2.87 7.12 9.98
N TYR A 139 -3.03 6.07 9.18
CA TYR A 139 -3.63 4.80 9.61
C TYR A 139 -2.76 4.10 10.67
N GLU A 140 -1.44 4.02 10.43
CA GLU A 140 -0.48 3.45 11.38
C GLU A 140 -0.47 4.23 12.69
N GLY A 141 -0.56 5.57 12.62
CA GLY A 141 -0.71 6.44 13.79
C GLY A 141 -1.97 6.15 14.61
N VAL A 142 -3.12 5.97 13.94
CA VAL A 142 -4.39 5.60 14.58
C VAL A 142 -4.30 4.24 15.28
N ILE A 143 -3.74 3.22 14.63
CA ILE A 143 -3.55 1.88 15.24
C ILE A 143 -2.68 2.00 16.49
N LYS A 144 -1.55 2.70 16.40
CA LYS A 144 -0.59 2.83 17.50
C LYS A 144 -1.20 3.55 18.71
N ASN A 145 -1.91 4.65 18.47
CA ASN A 145 -2.58 5.39 19.53
C ASN A 145 -3.71 4.57 20.16
N SER A 146 -4.50 3.89 19.33
CA SER A 146 -5.58 3.00 19.80
C SER A 146 -5.04 1.86 20.65
N ALA A 147 -3.92 1.25 20.26
CA ALA A 147 -3.27 0.20 21.05
C ALA A 147 -2.79 0.73 22.41
N LYS A 148 -2.15 1.91 22.43
CA LYS A 148 -1.66 2.56 23.66
C LYS A 148 -2.80 2.83 24.63
N GLU A 149 -3.89 3.45 24.15
CA GLU A 149 -5.08 3.74 24.97
C GLU A 149 -5.69 2.47 25.54
N THR A 150 -5.86 1.44 24.70
CA THR A 150 -6.44 0.15 25.11
C THR A 150 -5.63 -0.51 26.22
N ILE A 151 -4.30 -0.50 26.12
CA ILE A 151 -3.40 -1.07 27.13
C ILE A 151 -3.47 -0.28 28.44
N ILE A 152 -3.46 1.06 28.37
CA ILE A 152 -3.52 1.92 29.56
C ILE A 152 -4.85 1.74 30.30
N ASN A 153 -5.95 1.71 29.56
CA ASN A 153 -7.31 1.65 30.10
C ASN A 153 -7.79 0.22 30.39
N ARG A 154 -7.00 -0.82 30.05
CA ARG A 154 -7.36 -2.24 30.18
C ARG A 154 -8.66 -2.60 29.44
N GLU A 155 -8.83 -2.02 28.26
CA GLU A 155 -10.02 -2.21 27.42
C GLU A 155 -9.91 -3.49 26.59
N SER A 156 -11.03 -3.90 25.98
CA SER A 156 -11.11 -5.14 25.19
C SER A 156 -10.61 -4.96 23.75
N VAL A 157 -10.34 -6.09 23.07
CA VAL A 157 -10.06 -6.13 21.61
C VAL A 157 -11.16 -5.42 20.81
N LYS A 158 -12.44 -5.57 21.23
CA LYS A 158 -13.58 -4.96 20.55
C LYS A 158 -13.58 -3.44 20.69
N ASP A 159 -13.16 -2.91 21.83
CA ASP A 159 -13.06 -1.47 22.06
C ASP A 159 -11.98 -0.86 21.17
N MET A 160 -10.81 -1.51 21.07
CA MET A 160 -9.75 -1.10 20.16
C MET A 160 -10.20 -1.14 18.69
N THR A 161 -10.87 -2.23 18.29
CA THR A 161 -11.38 -2.42 16.93
C THR A 161 -12.38 -1.33 16.57
N ARG A 162 -13.34 -1.07 17.46
CA ARG A 162 -14.34 0.00 17.28
C ARG A 162 -13.66 1.36 17.14
N ARG A 163 -12.69 1.70 18.00
CA ARG A 163 -11.96 2.97 17.93
C ARG A 163 -11.22 3.14 16.60
N ILE A 164 -10.52 2.10 16.13
CA ILE A 164 -9.84 2.15 14.83
C ILE A 164 -10.86 2.34 13.70
N GLY A 165 -11.97 1.62 13.72
CA GLY A 165 -13.04 1.75 12.72
C GLY A 165 -13.66 3.14 12.71
N GLU A 166 -13.96 3.71 13.87
CA GLU A 166 -14.51 5.08 14.01
C GLU A 166 -13.52 6.15 13.53
N GLN A 167 -12.23 6.03 13.88
CA GLN A 167 -11.22 7.04 13.54
C GLN A 167 -10.75 6.97 12.07
N THR A 168 -10.76 5.77 11.48
CA THR A 168 -10.33 5.57 10.08
C THR A 168 -11.47 5.58 9.08
N GLY A 169 -12.69 5.27 9.52
CA GLY A 169 -13.85 4.98 8.67
C GLY A 169 -13.70 3.72 7.81
N ASP A 170 -12.67 2.91 8.04
CA ASP A 170 -12.36 1.71 7.24
C ASP A 170 -12.74 0.44 8.00
N TRP A 171 -14.02 0.10 7.93
CA TRP A 171 -14.58 -1.13 8.50
C TRP A 171 -14.38 -2.36 7.59
N ALA A 172 -13.89 -2.16 6.36
CA ALA A 172 -13.70 -3.26 5.40
C ALA A 172 -12.43 -4.06 5.70
N ARG A 173 -11.49 -3.48 6.45
CA ARG A 173 -10.29 -4.18 6.91
C ARG A 173 -10.60 -5.08 8.10
N ASP A 174 -9.85 -6.17 8.20
CA ASP A 174 -9.92 -7.13 9.32
C ASP A 174 -9.28 -6.51 10.58
N LEU A 175 -9.98 -5.52 11.15
CA LEU A 175 -9.56 -4.74 12.31
C LEU A 175 -9.47 -5.60 13.56
N ASP A 176 -10.41 -6.52 13.74
CA ASP A 176 -10.41 -7.47 14.85
C ASP A 176 -9.10 -8.25 14.88
N ARG A 177 -8.66 -8.78 13.73
CA ARG A 177 -7.39 -9.50 13.64
C ARG A 177 -6.18 -8.63 14.00
N ILE A 178 -6.18 -7.36 13.58
CA ILE A 178 -5.09 -6.43 13.87
C ILE A 178 -5.04 -6.14 15.37
N SER A 179 -6.19 -5.80 15.96
CA SER A 179 -6.30 -5.52 17.39
C SER A 179 -5.95 -6.75 18.23
N ASP A 180 -6.42 -7.92 17.85
CA ASP A 180 -6.14 -9.18 18.54
C ASP A 180 -4.65 -9.51 18.57
N TYR A 181 -3.98 -9.40 17.41
CA TYR A 181 -2.55 -9.63 17.29
C TYR A 181 -1.76 -8.65 18.16
N ILE A 182 -2.07 -7.35 18.11
CA ILE A 182 -1.32 -6.32 18.84
C ILE A 182 -1.48 -6.50 20.35
N LEU A 183 -2.70 -6.77 20.82
CA LEU A 183 -2.96 -6.92 22.26
C LEU A 183 -2.36 -8.23 22.80
N HIS A 184 -2.40 -9.32 22.03
CA HIS A 184 -1.75 -10.57 22.41
C HIS A 184 -0.21 -10.43 22.45
N GLU A 185 0.38 -9.75 21.46
CA GLU A 185 1.81 -9.43 21.43
C GLU A 185 2.22 -8.60 22.66
N ALA A 186 1.43 -7.57 22.99
CA ALA A 186 1.68 -6.69 24.13
C ALA A 186 1.59 -7.45 25.47
N HIS A 187 0.59 -8.31 25.63
CA HIS A 187 0.39 -9.13 26.82
C HIS A 187 1.62 -10.02 27.10
N ASP A 188 2.02 -10.82 26.12
CA ASP A 188 3.12 -11.77 26.30
C ASP A 188 4.48 -11.08 26.40
N THR A 189 4.65 -9.94 25.71
CA THR A 189 5.84 -9.10 25.90
C THR A 189 5.90 -8.55 27.32
N GLY A 190 4.78 -8.07 27.87
CA GLY A 190 4.70 -7.62 29.26
C GLY A 190 5.10 -8.71 30.24
N ARG A 191 4.58 -9.93 30.05
CA ARG A 191 4.94 -11.11 30.85
C ARG A 191 6.43 -11.44 30.74
N ALA A 192 6.98 -11.47 29.53
CA ALA A 192 8.41 -11.71 29.31
C ALA A 192 9.29 -10.66 30.00
N MET A 193 8.87 -9.39 30.00
CA MET A 193 9.59 -8.30 30.65
C MET A 193 9.57 -8.41 32.17
N GLU A 194 8.44 -8.77 32.76
CA GLU A 194 8.40 -8.98 34.21
C GLU A 194 9.21 -10.22 34.61
N VAL A 195 9.12 -11.33 33.86
CA VAL A 195 9.94 -12.53 34.10
C VAL A 195 11.44 -12.22 34.00
N LYS A 196 11.86 -11.48 32.95
CA LYS A 196 13.25 -11.06 32.79
C LYS A 196 13.73 -10.19 33.94
N LYS A 197 12.88 -9.27 34.42
CA LYS A 197 13.18 -8.37 35.52
C LYS A 197 13.32 -9.12 36.85
N MET A 198 12.43 -10.06 37.12
CA MET A 198 12.40 -10.80 38.39
C MET A 198 13.43 -11.93 38.45
N TYR A 199 13.63 -12.66 37.34
CA TYR A 199 14.37 -13.93 37.32
C TYR A 199 15.56 -13.93 36.33
N GLY A 200 15.80 -12.80 35.65
CA GLY A 200 16.90 -12.63 34.71
C GLY A 200 16.61 -13.17 33.31
N LYS A 201 17.46 -12.80 32.35
CA LYS A 201 17.28 -13.13 30.92
C LYS A 201 17.36 -14.63 30.59
N LYS A 202 17.97 -15.44 31.47
CA LYS A 202 18.09 -16.90 31.32
C LYS A 202 16.93 -17.67 31.97
N ALA A 203 15.93 -16.97 32.53
CA ALA A 203 14.74 -17.58 33.08
C ALA A 203 14.06 -18.52 32.06
N LYS A 204 13.64 -19.69 32.53
CA LYS A 204 12.98 -20.71 31.72
C LYS A 204 11.52 -20.34 31.53
N VAL A 205 11.06 -20.37 30.29
CA VAL A 205 9.70 -20.07 29.88
C VAL A 205 9.21 -21.09 28.87
N TYR A 206 7.90 -21.22 28.73
CA TYR A 206 7.27 -22.03 27.70
C TYR A 206 6.04 -21.32 27.15
N LYS A 207 5.54 -21.74 26.00
CA LYS A 207 4.21 -21.31 25.53
C LYS A 207 3.17 -22.31 26.00
N HIS A 208 2.19 -21.87 26.78
CA HIS A 208 0.98 -22.64 27.01
C HIS A 208 0.17 -22.66 25.71
N VAL A 209 0.15 -23.82 25.05
CA VAL A 209 -0.45 -23.97 23.72
C VAL A 209 -1.93 -24.28 23.85
N PHE A 210 -2.77 -23.47 23.18
CA PHE A 210 -4.21 -23.68 23.17
C PHE A 210 -4.59 -25.07 22.63
N ASN A 211 -5.66 -25.67 23.15
CA ASN A 211 -6.07 -27.03 22.79
C ASN A 211 -6.40 -27.22 21.29
N GLN A 212 -6.74 -26.14 20.59
CA GLN A 212 -7.00 -26.14 19.15
C GLN A 212 -5.94 -25.30 18.39
N ALA A 213 -4.70 -25.28 18.89
CA ALA A 213 -3.64 -24.54 18.24
C ALA A 213 -3.36 -25.08 16.83
N CYS A 214 -2.92 -24.19 15.95
CA CYS A 214 -2.55 -24.59 14.60
C CYS A 214 -1.32 -25.50 14.60
N ALA A 215 -1.13 -26.25 13.51
CA ALA A 215 0.00 -27.15 13.34
C ALA A 215 1.37 -26.47 13.53
N GLN A 216 1.49 -25.18 13.20
CA GLN A 216 2.74 -24.44 13.41
C GLN A 216 3.02 -24.16 14.87
N CYS A 217 2.02 -23.74 15.65
CA CYS A 217 2.17 -23.54 17.09
C CYS A 217 2.50 -24.85 17.81
N VAL A 218 1.82 -25.94 17.43
CA VAL A 218 2.14 -27.28 17.94
C VAL A 218 3.58 -27.65 17.63
N LYS A 219 4.02 -27.49 16.37
CA LYS A 219 5.39 -27.80 15.95
C LYS A 219 6.42 -26.95 16.69
N LEU A 220 6.16 -25.65 16.83
CA LEU A 220 7.09 -24.70 17.42
C LEU A 220 7.19 -24.86 18.93
N TYR A 221 6.10 -25.21 19.63
CA TYR A 221 6.04 -25.09 21.09
C TYR A 221 5.82 -26.40 21.82
N LEU A 222 5.49 -27.50 21.14
CA LEU A 222 5.26 -28.80 21.78
C LEU A 222 6.30 -29.83 21.31
N THR A 223 6.64 -30.76 22.19
CA THR A 223 7.64 -31.80 21.92
C THR A 223 7.12 -32.90 21.01
N ASN A 224 5.85 -33.32 21.16
CA ASN A 224 5.28 -34.49 20.50
C ASN A 224 3.79 -34.31 20.13
N GLY A 225 3.44 -33.19 19.49
CA GLY A 225 2.08 -32.96 19.00
C GLY A 225 1.15 -32.29 20.02
N GLN A 226 -0.13 -32.17 19.68
CA GLN A 226 -1.11 -31.44 20.50
C GLN A 226 -1.24 -32.06 21.89
N GLY A 227 -1.16 -31.21 22.93
CA GLY A 227 -1.27 -31.63 24.33
C GLY A 227 -0.03 -32.28 24.92
N SER A 228 1.08 -32.42 24.17
CA SER A 228 2.33 -32.93 24.72
C SER A 228 3.03 -31.89 25.61
N GLU A 229 4.13 -32.30 26.25
CA GLU A 229 4.98 -31.37 27.00
C GLU A 229 5.43 -30.18 26.12
N PRO A 230 5.38 -28.95 26.66
CA PRO A 230 5.91 -27.77 26.01
C PRO A 230 7.43 -27.81 25.87
N ARG A 231 7.93 -27.25 24.78
CA ARG A 231 9.35 -26.94 24.63
C ARG A 231 9.70 -25.78 25.56
N ILE A 232 10.82 -25.93 26.25
CA ILE A 232 11.35 -24.92 27.16
C ILE A 232 12.31 -24.02 26.42
N TYR A 233 12.15 -22.71 26.62
CA TYR A 233 13.00 -21.67 26.08
C TYR A 233 13.57 -20.80 27.19
N THR A 234 14.54 -19.95 26.83
CA THR A 234 14.92 -18.81 27.68
C THR A 234 14.27 -17.53 27.16
N VAL A 235 14.03 -16.56 28.06
CA VAL A 235 13.53 -15.24 27.63
C VAL A 235 14.47 -14.62 26.59
N ASP A 236 15.80 -14.69 26.81
CA ASP A 236 16.80 -14.15 25.90
C ASP A 236 16.75 -14.77 24.49
N GLU A 237 16.49 -16.07 24.39
CA GLU A 237 16.33 -16.76 23.11
C GLU A 237 15.11 -16.25 22.34
N LEU A 238 13.95 -16.20 23.00
CA LEU A 238 12.71 -15.73 22.37
C LEU A 238 12.82 -14.25 21.98
N MET A 239 13.49 -13.42 22.79
CA MET A 239 13.79 -12.02 22.43
C MET A 239 14.65 -11.94 21.16
N ARG A 240 15.70 -12.76 21.05
CA ARG A 240 16.58 -12.79 19.87
C ARG A 240 15.87 -13.27 18.60
N ASN A 241 14.82 -14.09 18.74
CA ASN A 241 14.03 -14.54 17.60
C ASN A 241 13.14 -13.44 17.01
N GLY A 242 12.83 -12.38 17.77
CA GLY A 242 12.04 -11.24 17.31
C GLY A 242 10.60 -11.63 16.99
N SER A 243 10.09 -11.19 15.82
CA SER A 243 8.76 -11.55 15.32
C SER A 243 8.84 -12.45 14.09
N ASN A 244 7.72 -13.10 13.74
CA ASN A 244 7.58 -13.85 12.49
C ASN A 244 6.97 -13.00 11.35
N ILE A 245 6.74 -11.70 11.56
CA ILE A 245 6.26 -10.79 10.51
C ILE A 245 7.28 -10.77 9.37
N GLY A 246 6.81 -11.00 8.15
CA GLY A 246 7.67 -11.04 6.95
C GLY A 246 8.44 -12.35 6.74
N ARG A 247 8.35 -13.32 7.66
CA ARG A 247 8.96 -14.65 7.48
C ARG A 247 7.99 -15.59 6.75
N LYS A 248 8.56 -16.43 5.87
CA LYS A 248 7.82 -17.56 5.29
C LYS A 248 7.55 -18.59 6.39
N THR A 249 6.42 -19.30 6.31
CA THR A 249 5.98 -20.25 7.36
C THR A 249 7.02 -21.29 7.72
N LYS A 250 7.78 -21.79 6.73
CA LYS A 250 8.86 -22.76 6.96
C LYS A 250 10.02 -22.22 7.82
N ASP A 251 10.18 -20.90 7.86
CA ASP A 251 11.26 -20.18 8.53
C ASP A 251 10.77 -19.54 9.85
N TRP A 252 9.54 -19.84 10.27
CA TRP A 252 9.01 -19.36 11.54
C TRP A 252 9.81 -19.91 12.72
N LYS A 253 9.98 -19.05 13.72
CA LYS A 253 10.70 -19.35 14.96
C LYS A 253 9.75 -19.24 16.16
N PRO A 254 10.09 -19.86 17.30
CA PRO A 254 9.39 -19.57 18.54
C PRO A 254 9.64 -18.11 18.93
N VAL A 255 8.58 -17.39 19.30
CA VAL A 255 8.62 -15.95 19.62
C VAL A 255 7.95 -15.69 20.96
N ILE A 256 8.19 -14.50 21.54
CA ILE A 256 7.55 -14.08 22.79
C ILE A 256 6.04 -13.93 22.59
N GLY A 257 5.65 -13.07 21.64
CA GLY A 257 4.26 -12.71 21.45
C GLY A 257 3.49 -13.65 20.53
N ALA A 258 2.66 -13.06 19.67
CA ALA A 258 1.78 -13.77 18.77
C ALA A 258 2.60 -14.41 17.65
N THR A 259 2.50 -15.74 17.51
CA THR A 259 3.21 -16.46 16.43
C THR A 259 2.66 -16.11 15.06
N HIS A 260 1.34 -15.90 15.01
CA HIS A 260 0.56 -15.52 13.84
C HIS A 260 -0.70 -14.78 14.34
N PRO A 261 -1.45 -14.11 13.45
CA PRO A 261 -2.75 -13.55 13.82
C PRO A 261 -3.70 -14.63 14.34
N TRP A 262 -4.52 -14.32 15.36
CA TRP A 262 -5.39 -15.26 16.07
C TRP A 262 -4.68 -16.35 16.89
N CYS A 263 -3.38 -16.20 17.13
CA CYS A 263 -2.69 -17.04 18.11
C CYS A 263 -3.23 -16.73 19.52
N ARG A 264 -3.53 -17.79 20.28
CA ARG A 264 -3.98 -17.74 21.69
C ARG A 264 -3.01 -18.42 22.64
N CYS A 265 -1.81 -18.76 22.17
CA CYS A 265 -0.81 -19.43 23.01
C CYS A 265 -0.14 -18.39 23.89
N GLU A 266 -0.04 -18.61 25.19
CA GLU A 266 0.42 -17.61 26.16
C GLU A 266 1.82 -17.94 26.68
N LEU A 267 2.64 -16.94 27.00
CA LEU A 267 3.98 -17.15 27.55
C LEU A 267 3.95 -17.39 29.07
N GLU A 268 4.39 -18.55 29.53
CA GLU A 268 4.43 -18.91 30.96
C GLU A 268 5.86 -19.07 31.49
N TYR A 269 6.07 -18.65 32.74
CA TYR A 269 7.33 -18.85 33.46
C TYR A 269 7.36 -20.23 34.12
N ILE A 270 8.53 -20.86 34.14
CA ILE A 270 8.77 -22.11 34.85
C ILE A 270 9.58 -21.80 36.11
N PRO A 271 8.97 -21.85 37.32
CA PRO A 271 9.71 -21.71 38.56
C PRO A 271 10.76 -22.81 38.73
N GLU A 272 11.83 -22.50 39.44
CA GLU A 272 12.86 -23.48 39.75
C GLU A 272 12.28 -24.66 40.56
N GLY A 273 12.68 -25.89 40.21
CA GLY A 273 12.21 -27.11 40.86
C GLY A 273 10.83 -27.62 40.41
N TYR A 274 10.20 -26.98 39.41
CA TYR A 274 8.94 -27.46 38.85
C TYR A 274 9.18 -28.49 37.72
N GLU A 275 8.33 -29.52 37.68
CA GLU A 275 8.36 -30.60 36.67
C GLU A 275 7.01 -30.66 35.93
N TRP A 276 7.03 -31.14 34.68
CA TRP A 276 5.82 -31.24 33.86
C TRP A 276 4.83 -32.27 34.42
N ASN A 277 3.57 -31.88 34.59
CA ASN A 277 2.48 -32.76 35.00
C ASN A 277 1.51 -32.99 33.83
N GLU A 278 1.63 -34.15 33.18
CA GLU A 278 0.80 -34.54 32.02
C GLU A 278 -0.71 -34.49 32.31
N LYS A 279 -1.14 -34.77 33.54
CA LYS A 279 -2.58 -34.78 33.89
C LYS A 279 -3.17 -33.38 33.93
N LYS A 280 -2.35 -32.37 34.21
CA LYS A 280 -2.77 -30.98 34.38
C LYS A 280 -2.31 -30.07 33.25
N ASN A 281 -1.45 -30.57 32.36
CA ASN A 281 -0.83 -29.81 31.28
C ASN A 281 -0.16 -28.52 31.79
N SER A 282 0.55 -28.62 32.91
CA SER A 282 1.25 -27.52 33.54
C SER A 282 2.51 -28.00 34.27
N TYR A 283 3.47 -27.10 34.46
CA TYR A 283 4.60 -27.34 35.36
C TYR A 283 4.13 -27.15 36.81
N GLU A 284 4.43 -28.11 37.70
CA GLU A 284 4.09 -28.07 39.12
C GLU A 284 5.30 -28.37 40.01
N ILE A 285 5.27 -27.91 41.27
CA ILE A 285 6.27 -28.28 42.25
C ILE A 285 6.29 -29.80 42.43
N LYS A 286 7.48 -30.40 42.36
CA LYS A 286 7.66 -31.82 42.65
C LYS A 286 7.10 -32.10 44.04
N ALA A 287 6.10 -32.97 44.16
CA ALA A 287 5.58 -33.35 45.46
C ALA A 287 6.70 -34.08 46.22
N THR A 288 7.36 -33.38 47.13
CA THR A 288 8.20 -34.04 48.13
C THR A 288 7.28 -34.74 49.13
N LYS A 289 7.78 -35.80 49.78
CA LYS A 289 7.04 -36.55 50.81
C LYS A 289 6.43 -35.61 51.86
N GLU A 290 7.17 -34.56 52.23
CA GLU A 290 6.72 -33.49 53.13
C GLU A 290 5.52 -32.68 52.60
N ILE A 291 5.46 -32.35 51.30
CA ILE A 291 4.31 -31.63 50.72
C ILE A 291 3.07 -32.54 50.69
N GLU A 292 3.23 -33.84 50.45
CA GLU A 292 2.13 -34.80 50.56
C GLU A 292 1.61 -34.94 51.99
N ASP A 293 2.52 -34.97 52.97
CA ASP A 293 2.17 -35.06 54.38
C ASP A 293 1.46 -33.78 54.87
N ILE A 294 1.90 -32.60 54.43
CA ILE A 294 1.19 -31.32 54.69
C ILE A 294 -0.20 -31.32 54.03
N ARG A 295 -0.33 -31.81 52.79
CA ARG A 295 -1.64 -31.90 52.11
C ARG A 295 -2.59 -32.89 52.79
N LYS A 296 -2.07 -33.98 53.36
CA LYS A 296 -2.85 -34.93 54.18
C LYS A 296 -3.29 -34.30 55.50
N LEU A 297 -2.42 -33.56 56.18
CA LEU A 297 -2.74 -32.84 57.42
C LEU A 297 -3.83 -31.77 57.22
N ILE A 298 -3.80 -31.05 56.09
CA ILE A 298 -4.82 -30.04 55.76
C ILE A 298 -6.16 -30.69 55.40
N LYS A 299 -6.17 -31.86 54.74
CA LYS A 299 -7.41 -32.62 54.49
C LYS A 299 -8.03 -33.19 55.77
N PHE A 300 -7.21 -33.58 56.75
CA PHE A 300 -7.70 -34.10 58.04
C PHE A 300 -8.37 -33.03 58.92
N LYS A 301 -8.06 -31.74 58.74
CA LYS A 301 -8.70 -30.62 59.46
C LYS A 301 -10.01 -30.14 58.84
N LYS A 302 -10.43 -30.72 57.71
CA LYS A 302 -11.68 -30.38 57.00
C LYS A 302 -12.75 -31.49 57.07
N GLY A 303 -12.52 -32.53 57.87
CA GLY A 303 -13.55 -33.47 58.33
C GLY A 303 -13.88 -33.18 59.79
#